data_AF-A0A0T6AQK0-F1
#
_entry.id   AF-A0A0T6AQK0-F1
#
_cell.length_a   1.000
_cell.length_b   1.000
_cell.length_c   1.000
_cell.angle_alpha   90.00
_cell.angle_beta   90.00
_cell.angle_gamma   90.00
#
_symmetry.space_group_name_H-M   'P 1'
#
loop_
_entity.id
_entity.type
_entity.pdbx_description
1 polymer ?
#
loop_
_entity_poly.entity_id
_entity_poly.type
_entity_poly.pdbx_seq_one_letter_code
_entity_poly.pdbx_strand_id
1 'polypeptide(L)'
;MNPDEYLQRHHICTLATATKAGTPHASAFWYASEGLDLYLAVDERSTTAHNLSENPYVAGAIYADTADWRQASSLHFQGRAVLLTTPGERTRAIEVFGRKFPETTMPDVPSVRWYRVVVYDLRAVESGGKQQGTFFAVNFREDLVHQVFRGVTPGQAQEIATQLTPRELKEGEVLFRQGSRGETFFIVVSGEVEVYQEEEGRERHIAILGPGAFVGEMALLTGQSRIASVRARTNCRLVALDSEDFRTIMDRYPMIRADFERVMKVRMEEVSRGS
;
A
#
# COMPACT_ATOMS: atom_id res chain seq x y z
N MET A 1 -9.02 1.30 -19.48
CA MET A 1 -7.89 2.25 -19.43
C MET A 1 -6.63 1.53 -18.96
N ASN A 2 -5.48 1.67 -19.63
CA ASN A 2 -4.19 1.19 -19.10
C ASN A 2 -3.59 2.28 -18.19
N PRO A 3 -3.41 2.03 -16.89
CA PRO A 3 -2.90 3.05 -15.97
C PRO A 3 -1.49 3.55 -16.29
N ASP A 4 -0.56 2.68 -16.70
CA ASP A 4 0.82 3.07 -17.00
C ASP A 4 0.87 4.04 -18.18
N GLU A 5 0.16 3.71 -19.26
CA GLU A 5 0.06 4.56 -20.46
C GLU A 5 -0.58 5.92 -20.12
N TYR A 6 -1.63 5.91 -19.28
CA TYR A 6 -2.28 7.13 -18.82
C TYR A 6 -1.32 7.99 -17.99
N LEU A 7 -0.58 7.39 -17.07
CA LEU A 7 0.39 8.12 -16.24
C LEU A 7 1.52 8.74 -17.07
N GLN A 8 1.95 8.10 -18.16
CA GLN A 8 2.94 8.66 -19.08
C GLN A 8 2.38 9.84 -19.89
N ARG A 9 1.10 9.77 -20.31
CA ARG A 9 0.46 10.79 -21.15
C ARG A 9 0.12 12.09 -20.42
N HIS A 10 -0.21 12.02 -19.12
CA HIS A 10 -0.65 13.18 -18.34
C HIS A 10 0.47 13.73 -17.46
N HIS A 11 0.48 15.04 -17.19
CA HIS A 11 1.65 15.71 -16.60
C HIS A 11 1.44 16.23 -15.19
N ILE A 12 0.18 16.53 -14.84
CA ILE A 12 -0.17 17.20 -13.59
C ILE A 12 -1.03 16.28 -12.74
N CYS A 13 -0.69 16.16 -11.46
CA CYS A 13 -1.55 15.54 -10.46
C CYS A 13 -1.95 16.57 -9.40
N THR A 14 -3.12 16.38 -8.80
CA THR A 14 -3.44 17.03 -7.52
C THR A 14 -3.05 16.07 -6.40
N LEU A 15 -2.21 16.53 -5.48
CA LEU A 15 -1.79 15.75 -4.31
C LEU A 15 -2.44 16.36 -3.06
N ALA A 16 -3.24 15.55 -2.37
CA ALA A 16 -3.80 15.84 -1.06
C ALA A 16 -2.92 15.22 0.04
N THR A 17 -2.64 16.03 1.05
CA THR A 17 -1.84 15.71 2.24
C THR A 17 -2.58 16.21 3.47
N ALA A 18 -2.24 15.70 4.66
CA ALA A 18 -2.76 16.23 5.91
C ALA A 18 -1.74 16.12 7.04
N THR A 19 -1.76 17.01 8.02
CA THR A 19 -0.98 16.85 9.26
C THR A 19 -1.45 15.63 10.06
N LYS A 20 -0.71 15.23 11.11
CA LYS A 20 -1.18 14.16 12.03
C LYS A 20 -2.50 14.53 12.72
N ALA A 21 -2.74 15.82 12.94
CA ALA A 21 -3.99 16.33 13.50
C ALA A 21 -5.13 16.42 12.47
N GLY A 22 -4.90 16.00 11.22
CA GLY A 22 -5.92 15.95 10.18
C GLY A 22 -6.19 17.28 9.47
N THR A 23 -5.28 18.26 9.54
CA THR A 23 -5.43 19.51 8.77
C THR A 23 -5.12 19.26 7.29
N PRO A 24 -6.11 19.32 6.38
CA PRO A 24 -5.90 18.93 4.99
C PRO A 24 -5.29 20.06 4.15
N HIS A 25 -4.48 19.69 3.16
CA HIS A 25 -3.95 20.58 2.14
C HIS A 25 -3.85 19.84 0.80
N ALA A 26 -4.26 20.50 -0.29
CA ALA A 26 -4.11 19.95 -1.64
C ALA A 26 -3.40 20.97 -2.55
N SER A 27 -2.47 20.49 -3.36
CA SER A 27 -1.76 21.30 -4.35
C SER A 27 -1.54 20.51 -5.65
N ALA A 28 -1.43 21.23 -6.75
CA ALA A 28 -1.06 20.65 -8.04
C ALA A 28 0.46 20.47 -8.12
N PHE A 29 0.89 19.37 -8.71
CA PHE A 29 2.29 19.04 -8.95
C PHE A 29 2.48 18.50 -10.36
N TRP A 30 3.60 18.87 -10.97
CA TRP A 30 4.11 18.07 -12.08
C TRP A 30 4.66 16.77 -11.53
N TYR A 31 4.38 15.68 -12.25
CA TYR A 31 4.86 14.36 -11.87
C TYR A 31 5.45 13.62 -13.06
N ALA A 32 6.38 12.74 -12.77
CA ALA A 32 6.79 11.68 -13.69
C ALA A 32 6.58 10.32 -13.03
N SER A 33 6.47 9.26 -13.83
CA SER A 33 6.17 7.93 -13.29
C SER A 33 7.09 6.85 -13.84
N GLU A 34 7.32 5.85 -13.00
CA GLU A 34 7.99 4.60 -13.36
C GLU A 34 7.13 3.44 -12.87
N GLY A 35 6.52 2.73 -13.82
CA GLY A 35 5.30 1.97 -13.51
C GLY A 35 4.25 2.91 -12.89
N LEU A 36 3.78 2.54 -11.71
CA LEU A 36 2.71 3.25 -11.01
C LEU A 36 3.22 4.18 -9.90
N ASP A 37 4.52 4.20 -9.64
CA ASP A 37 5.09 5.15 -8.69
C ASP A 37 5.19 6.52 -9.31
N LEU A 38 4.89 7.54 -8.52
CA LEU A 38 4.95 8.93 -8.95
C LEU A 38 6.14 9.61 -8.29
N TYR A 39 6.98 10.24 -9.08
CA TYR A 39 8.04 11.11 -8.60
C TYR A 39 7.51 12.54 -8.59
N LEU A 40 7.85 13.28 -7.53
CA LEU A 40 7.41 14.66 -7.33
C LEU A 40 8.58 15.49 -6.79
N ALA A 41 8.72 16.71 -7.31
CA ALA A 41 9.57 17.73 -6.74
C ALA A 41 8.70 18.66 -5.87
N VAL A 42 9.04 18.79 -4.59
CA VAL A 42 8.27 19.55 -3.61
C VAL A 42 9.17 20.60 -2.98
N ASP A 43 8.72 21.86 -2.92
CA ASP A 43 9.41 22.90 -2.17
C ASP A 43 9.38 22.57 -0.66
N GLU A 44 10.55 22.50 -0.02
CA GLU A 44 10.72 22.19 1.40
C GLU A 44 9.95 23.13 2.33
N ARG A 45 9.62 24.35 1.86
CA ARG A 45 8.90 25.39 2.60
C ARG A 45 7.39 25.31 2.44
N SER A 46 6.90 24.43 1.55
CA SER A 46 5.47 24.30 1.26
C SER A 46 4.71 23.61 2.40
N THR A 47 3.40 23.90 2.49
CA THR A 47 2.48 23.17 3.38
C THR A 47 2.49 21.67 3.08
N THR A 48 2.62 21.27 1.82
CA THR A 48 2.79 19.87 1.42
C THR A 48 4.02 19.24 2.07
N ALA A 49 5.19 19.87 2.00
CA ALA A 49 6.41 19.34 2.61
C ALA A 49 6.28 19.22 4.14
N HIS A 50 5.68 20.21 4.79
CA HIS A 50 5.40 20.17 6.22
C HIS A 50 4.46 18.99 6.58
N ASN A 51 3.33 18.85 5.87
CA ASN A 51 2.40 17.74 6.09
C ASN A 51 3.08 16.38 5.89
N LEU A 52 3.87 16.21 4.82
CA LEU A 52 4.58 14.96 4.53
C LEU A 52 5.63 14.60 5.59
N SER A 53 6.21 15.59 6.27
CA SER A 53 7.15 15.36 7.37
C SER A 53 6.48 14.75 8.60
N GLU A 54 5.18 15.03 8.79
CA GLU A 54 4.40 14.49 9.90
C GLU A 54 3.64 13.21 9.53
N ASN A 55 3.08 13.17 8.32
CA ASN A 55 2.20 12.13 7.84
C ASN A 55 2.50 11.82 6.36
N PRO A 56 3.11 10.66 6.06
CA PRO A 56 3.55 10.35 4.71
C PRO A 56 2.42 9.84 3.80
N TYR A 57 1.19 9.68 4.30
CA TYR A 57 0.08 9.17 3.50
C TYR A 57 -0.53 10.29 2.64
N VAL A 58 -0.76 9.96 1.37
CA VAL A 58 -1.29 10.89 0.37
C VAL A 58 -2.46 10.28 -0.39
N ALA A 59 -3.33 11.16 -0.87
CA ALA A 59 -4.29 10.83 -1.90
C ALA A 59 -4.11 11.80 -3.06
N GLY A 60 -4.58 11.45 -4.24
CA GLY A 60 -4.50 12.36 -5.36
C GLY A 60 -5.35 11.95 -6.54
N ALA A 61 -5.39 12.84 -7.52
CA ALA A 61 -6.08 12.61 -8.78
C ALA A 61 -5.29 13.18 -9.95
N ILE A 62 -5.33 12.47 -11.07
CA ILE A 62 -4.74 12.87 -12.36
C ILE A 62 -5.91 12.89 -13.33
N TYR A 63 -6.15 14.06 -13.92
CA TYR A 63 -7.27 14.28 -14.82
C TYR A 63 -6.78 14.34 -16.27
N ALA A 64 -7.60 13.80 -17.16
CA ALA A 64 -7.39 13.97 -18.57
C ALA A 64 -7.77 15.40 -18.95
N ASP A 65 -6.88 16.07 -19.67
CA ASP A 65 -7.20 17.35 -20.29
C ASP A 65 -8.10 17.06 -21.51
N THR A 66 -9.41 17.27 -21.36
CA THR A 66 -10.41 17.04 -22.40
C THR A 66 -11.29 18.27 -22.55
N ALA A 67 -11.56 18.64 -23.80
CA ALA A 67 -12.50 19.71 -24.12
C ALA A 67 -13.97 19.30 -23.85
N ASP A 68 -14.28 18.00 -23.92
CA ASP A 68 -15.60 17.46 -23.57
C ASP A 68 -15.55 16.80 -22.18
N TRP A 69 -16.11 17.46 -21.18
CA TRP A 69 -16.16 16.98 -19.80
C TRP A 69 -16.94 15.67 -19.64
N ARG A 70 -17.83 15.33 -20.59
CA ARG A 70 -18.55 14.04 -20.60
C ARG A 70 -17.66 12.87 -21.02
N GLN A 71 -16.47 13.16 -21.52
CA GLN A 71 -15.44 12.18 -21.83
C GLN A 71 -14.27 12.26 -20.83
N ALA A 72 -14.43 13.05 -19.77
CA ALA A 72 -13.43 13.16 -18.73
C ALA A 72 -13.17 11.79 -18.11
N SER A 73 -11.90 11.46 -18.02
CA SER A 73 -11.42 10.30 -17.33
C SER A 73 -10.31 10.73 -16.39
N SER A 74 -10.16 10.00 -15.29
CA SER A 74 -9.19 10.33 -14.26
C SER A 74 -8.68 9.07 -13.58
N LEU A 75 -7.44 9.16 -13.10
CA LEU A 75 -6.89 8.21 -12.15
C LEU A 75 -6.89 8.84 -10.77
N HIS A 76 -7.56 8.18 -9.82
CA HIS A 76 -7.51 8.54 -8.42
C HIS A 76 -6.56 7.58 -7.72
N PHE A 77 -5.67 8.09 -6.89
CA PHE A 77 -4.69 7.26 -6.20
C PHE A 77 -4.64 7.53 -4.70
N GLN A 78 -4.19 6.52 -3.97
CA GLN A 78 -3.67 6.65 -2.62
C GLN A 78 -2.30 6.02 -2.56
N GLY A 79 -1.41 6.63 -1.76
CA GLY A 79 -0.03 6.23 -1.71
C GLY A 79 0.66 6.67 -0.43
N ARG A 80 1.93 6.28 -0.32
CA ARG A 80 2.84 6.76 0.71
C ARG A 80 3.98 7.52 0.03
N ALA A 81 4.17 8.78 0.40
CA ALA A 81 5.30 9.57 -0.04
C ALA A 81 6.55 9.19 0.75
N VAL A 82 7.61 8.85 0.03
CA VAL A 82 8.93 8.53 0.57
C VAL A 82 9.91 9.61 0.12
N LEU A 83 10.53 10.28 1.09
CA LEU A 83 11.56 11.28 0.81
C LEU A 83 12.83 10.58 0.28
N LEU A 84 13.31 11.02 -0.87
CA LEU A 84 14.51 10.48 -1.50
C LEU A 84 15.75 11.18 -0.94
N THR A 85 16.48 10.47 -0.08
CA THR A 85 17.60 11.05 0.67
C THR A 85 18.95 10.65 0.08
N THR A 86 19.04 9.50 -0.59
CA THR A 86 20.29 9.06 -1.19
C THR A 86 20.54 9.75 -2.53
N PRO A 87 21.82 9.95 -2.94
CA PRO A 87 22.14 10.48 -4.27
C PRO A 87 21.56 9.62 -5.40
N GLY A 88 21.62 8.29 -5.28
CA GLY A 88 21.13 7.36 -6.33
C GLY A 88 19.62 7.48 -6.57
N GLU A 89 18.82 7.53 -5.51
CA GLU A 89 17.37 7.73 -5.63
C GLU A 89 17.02 9.08 -6.28
N ARG A 90 17.73 10.16 -5.90
CA ARG A 90 17.52 11.49 -6.47
C ARG A 90 17.89 11.54 -7.95
N THR A 91 19.04 10.98 -8.33
CA THR A 91 19.44 10.85 -9.74
C THR A 91 18.37 10.10 -10.53
N ARG A 92 17.84 9.00 -9.99
CA ARG A 92 16.76 8.25 -10.64
C ARG A 92 15.51 9.09 -10.84
N ALA A 93 15.07 9.84 -9.84
CA ALA A 93 13.90 10.71 -9.96
C ALA A 93 14.09 11.78 -11.05
N ILE A 94 15.28 12.40 -11.09
CA ILE A 94 15.64 13.40 -12.11
C ILE A 94 15.64 12.79 -13.51
N GLU A 95 16.20 11.57 -13.68
CA GLU A 95 16.17 10.85 -14.96
C GLU A 95 14.74 10.55 -15.42
N VAL A 96 13.88 10.07 -14.50
CA VAL A 96 12.48 9.76 -14.79
C VAL A 96 11.75 11.03 -15.23
N PHE A 97 12.00 12.17 -14.57
CA PHE A 97 11.49 13.47 -14.99
C PHE A 97 12.04 13.93 -16.34
N GLY A 98 13.35 13.81 -16.57
CA GLY A 98 13.97 14.21 -17.83
C GLY A 98 13.44 13.44 -19.03
N ARG A 99 13.09 12.16 -18.86
CA ARG A 99 12.42 11.37 -19.91
C ARG A 99 11.03 11.90 -20.24
N LYS A 100 10.28 12.35 -19.23
CA LYS A 100 8.90 12.85 -19.41
C LYS A 100 8.85 14.31 -19.85
N PHE A 101 9.83 15.12 -19.44
CA PHE A 101 9.91 16.56 -19.70
C PHE A 101 11.27 16.90 -20.32
N PRO A 102 11.55 16.46 -21.57
CA PRO A 102 12.88 16.59 -22.18
C PRO A 102 13.32 18.05 -22.41
N GLU A 103 12.37 18.98 -22.54
CA GLU A 103 12.65 20.41 -22.73
C GLU A 103 12.89 21.16 -21.41
N THR A 104 12.67 20.52 -20.26
CA THR A 104 12.85 21.13 -18.95
C THR A 104 14.16 20.66 -18.32
N THR A 105 15.13 21.56 -18.18
CA THR A 105 16.25 21.29 -17.27
C THR A 105 15.73 21.49 -15.86
N MET A 106 15.59 20.42 -15.08
CA MET A 106 15.29 20.52 -13.65
C MET A 106 16.58 20.96 -12.93
N PRO A 107 16.68 22.20 -12.44
CA PRO A 107 17.87 22.60 -11.69
C PRO A 107 17.93 21.82 -10.37
N ASP A 108 19.12 21.46 -9.92
CA ASP A 108 19.33 20.96 -8.55
C ASP A 108 19.18 22.14 -7.59
N VAL A 109 17.92 22.44 -7.24
CA VAL A 109 17.59 23.57 -6.38
C VAL A 109 17.65 23.10 -4.91
N PRO A 110 18.44 23.77 -4.04
CA PRO A 110 18.59 23.35 -2.64
C PRO A 110 17.27 23.29 -1.85
N SER A 111 16.28 24.09 -2.23
CA SER A 111 14.95 24.11 -1.57
C SER A 111 14.01 23.02 -2.07
N VAL A 112 14.39 22.24 -3.09
CA VAL A 112 13.56 21.15 -3.60
C VAL A 112 13.88 19.86 -2.86
N ARG A 113 12.82 19.13 -2.52
CA ARG A 113 12.87 17.76 -2.01
C ARG A 113 12.17 16.84 -2.97
N TRP A 114 12.83 15.74 -3.28
CA TRP A 114 12.29 14.71 -4.16
C TRP A 114 11.54 13.67 -3.34
N TYR A 115 10.31 13.37 -3.75
CA TYR A 115 9.51 12.32 -3.17
C TYR A 115 9.17 11.27 -4.23
N ARG A 116 9.23 10.00 -3.85
CA ARG A 116 8.57 8.89 -4.56
C ARG A 116 7.28 8.59 -3.81
N VAL A 117 6.14 8.80 -4.46
CA VAL A 117 4.84 8.33 -3.99
C VAL A 117 4.68 6.90 -4.48
N VAL A 118 4.79 5.96 -3.53
CA VAL A 118 4.48 4.56 -3.76
C VAL A 118 2.96 4.42 -3.75
N VAL A 119 2.37 4.20 -4.93
CA VAL A 119 0.91 4.13 -5.12
C VAL A 119 0.40 2.75 -4.76
N TYR A 120 -0.47 2.65 -3.76
CA TYR A 120 -1.03 1.37 -3.31
C TYR A 120 -2.49 1.15 -3.68
N ASP A 121 -3.19 2.21 -4.07
CA ASP A 121 -4.53 2.13 -4.64
C ASP A 121 -4.58 3.08 -5.82
N LEU A 122 -5.08 2.58 -6.94
CA LEU A 122 -5.27 3.35 -8.15
C LEU A 122 -6.60 2.98 -8.77
N ARG A 123 -7.45 3.96 -9.02
CA ARG A 123 -8.82 3.77 -9.51
C ARG A 123 -9.02 4.58 -10.76
N ALA A 124 -9.48 3.93 -11.83
CA ALA A 124 -9.92 4.63 -13.02
C ALA A 124 -11.37 5.08 -12.85
N VAL A 125 -11.60 6.38 -13.04
CA VAL A 125 -12.91 7.02 -12.93
C VAL A 125 -13.24 7.68 -14.28
N GLU A 126 -14.34 7.26 -14.89
CA GLU A 126 -14.84 7.83 -16.15
C GLU A 126 -16.12 8.64 -15.92
N SER A 127 -16.36 9.65 -16.76
CA SER A 127 -17.55 10.50 -16.70
C SER A 127 -18.82 9.65 -16.88
N GLY A 128 -19.74 9.76 -15.92
CA GLY A 128 -20.91 8.89 -15.77
C GLY A 128 -20.93 8.06 -14.48
N GLY A 129 -19.89 8.16 -13.63
CA GLY A 129 -19.88 7.59 -12.28
C GLY A 129 -19.69 6.07 -12.23
N LYS A 130 -19.49 5.41 -13.37
CA LYS A 130 -19.14 3.99 -13.43
C LYS A 130 -17.66 3.84 -13.10
N GLN A 131 -17.34 3.35 -11.90
CA GLN A 131 -15.98 2.93 -11.55
C GLN A 131 -15.62 1.71 -12.39
N GLN A 132 -14.54 1.81 -13.17
CA GLN A 132 -14.06 0.73 -14.02
C GLN A 132 -12.70 0.26 -13.50
N GLY A 133 -12.74 -0.48 -12.39
CA GLY A 133 -11.59 -1.23 -11.86
C GLY A 133 -10.76 -0.52 -10.79
N THR A 134 -10.41 -1.30 -9.76
CA THR A 134 -9.38 -0.97 -8.77
C THR A 134 -8.08 -1.68 -9.19
N PHE A 135 -7.04 -0.91 -9.44
CA PHE A 135 -5.70 -1.39 -9.76
C PHE A 135 -4.83 -1.28 -8.51
N PHE A 136 -4.27 -2.39 -8.06
CA PHE A 136 -3.18 -2.39 -7.08
C PHE A 136 -1.88 -2.44 -7.85
N ALA A 137 -0.97 -1.51 -7.56
CA ALA A 137 0.27 -1.47 -8.31
C ALA A 137 1.12 -2.72 -8.09
N VAL A 138 1.65 -3.31 -9.17
CA VAL A 138 2.56 -4.46 -9.08
C VAL A 138 3.82 -4.08 -8.29
N ASN A 139 4.38 -2.89 -8.52
CA ASN A 139 5.52 -2.36 -7.76
C ASN A 139 5.19 -2.15 -6.27
N PHE A 140 3.96 -1.74 -5.94
CA PHE A 140 3.55 -1.66 -4.54
C PHE A 140 3.44 -3.04 -3.90
N ARG A 141 2.94 -4.04 -4.64
CA ARG A 141 2.92 -5.43 -4.17
C ARG A 141 4.35 -5.94 -3.95
N GLU A 142 5.32 -5.53 -4.76
CA GLU A 142 6.74 -5.84 -4.56
C GLU A 142 7.33 -5.19 -3.30
N ASP A 143 7.12 -3.88 -3.09
CA ASP A 143 7.56 -3.17 -1.88
C ASP A 143 6.90 -3.73 -0.60
N LEU A 144 5.60 -4.07 -0.69
CA LEU A 144 4.88 -4.72 0.40
C LEU A 144 5.43 -6.12 0.68
N VAL A 145 5.80 -6.85 -0.37
CA VAL A 145 6.45 -8.15 -0.25
C VAL A 145 7.81 -8.00 0.42
N HIS A 146 8.63 -7.02 0.06
CA HIS A 146 9.91 -6.77 0.74
C HIS A 146 9.76 -6.44 2.23
N GLN A 147 8.65 -5.78 2.63
CA GLN A 147 8.37 -5.47 4.03
C GLN A 147 7.98 -6.71 4.84
N VAL A 148 7.15 -7.59 4.25
CA VAL A 148 6.58 -8.76 4.94
C VAL A 148 7.48 -9.99 4.84
N PHE A 149 8.04 -10.24 3.65
CA PHE A 149 8.88 -11.37 3.32
C PHE A 149 10.34 -10.91 3.28
N ARG A 150 10.96 -10.77 4.44
CA ARG A 150 12.34 -10.24 4.54
C ARG A 150 13.35 -11.15 3.85
N GLY A 151 14.34 -10.55 3.20
CA GLY A 151 15.44 -11.26 2.56
C GLY A 151 15.16 -11.79 1.15
N VAL A 152 13.98 -11.50 0.57
CA VAL A 152 13.70 -11.78 -0.84
C VAL A 152 14.45 -10.82 -1.77
N THR A 153 14.94 -11.33 -2.90
CA THR A 153 15.49 -10.51 -3.99
C THR A 153 14.36 -9.82 -4.77
N PRO A 154 14.64 -8.75 -5.54
CA PRO A 154 13.60 -8.08 -6.34
C PRO A 154 12.83 -9.03 -7.27
N GLY A 155 13.52 -9.95 -7.96
CA GLY A 155 12.85 -10.94 -8.81
C GLY A 155 11.93 -11.90 -8.05
N GLN A 156 12.30 -12.28 -6.83
CA GLN A 156 11.46 -13.10 -5.95
C GLN A 156 10.27 -12.29 -5.42
N ALA A 157 10.52 -11.04 -5.07
CA ALA A 157 9.47 -10.13 -4.61
C ALA A 157 8.42 -9.92 -5.71
N GLN A 158 8.87 -9.74 -6.96
CA GLN A 158 8.00 -9.64 -8.12
C GLN A 158 7.19 -10.93 -8.33
N GLU A 159 7.81 -12.11 -8.22
CA GLU A 159 7.11 -13.40 -8.34
C GLU A 159 5.99 -13.53 -7.30
N ILE A 160 6.29 -13.32 -6.02
CA ILE A 160 5.30 -13.37 -4.93
C ILE A 160 4.24 -12.28 -5.14
N ALA A 161 4.68 -11.10 -5.57
CA ALA A 161 3.81 -9.99 -5.89
C ALA A 161 2.85 -10.31 -7.04
N THR A 162 3.00 -11.36 -7.85
CA THR A 162 1.97 -11.75 -8.84
C THR A 162 0.86 -12.64 -8.25
N GLN A 163 1.13 -13.35 -7.15
CA GLN A 163 0.20 -14.30 -6.50
C GLN A 163 -0.82 -13.62 -5.58
N LEU A 164 -0.51 -12.41 -5.12
CA LEU A 164 -1.42 -11.65 -4.25
C LEU A 164 -2.77 -11.32 -4.94
N THR A 165 -3.85 -11.25 -4.18
CA THR A 165 -5.18 -10.88 -4.71
C THR A 165 -5.80 -9.80 -3.83
N PRO A 166 -6.47 -8.79 -4.40
CA PRO A 166 -7.01 -7.70 -3.60
C PRO A 166 -8.24 -8.12 -2.78
N ARG A 167 -8.36 -7.56 -1.57
CA ARG A 167 -9.52 -7.71 -0.68
C ARG A 167 -9.82 -6.39 0.01
N GLU A 168 -11.02 -5.84 -0.20
CA GLU A 168 -11.49 -4.65 0.51
C GLU A 168 -12.42 -5.05 1.65
N LEU A 169 -12.33 -4.43 2.83
CA LEU A 169 -13.28 -4.60 3.94
C LEU A 169 -13.89 -3.25 4.30
N LYS A 170 -15.19 -3.23 4.60
CA LYS A 170 -15.83 -2.07 5.21
C LYS A 170 -15.59 -2.05 6.72
N GLU A 171 -15.63 -0.88 7.33
CA GLU A 171 -15.61 -0.75 8.79
C GLU A 171 -16.66 -1.67 9.45
N GLY A 172 -16.23 -2.41 10.49
CA GLY A 172 -17.02 -3.42 11.19
C GLY A 172 -17.09 -4.79 10.50
N GLU A 173 -16.66 -4.92 9.25
CA GLU A 173 -16.69 -6.19 8.52
C GLU A 173 -15.68 -7.18 9.10
N VAL A 174 -16.16 -8.38 9.43
CA VAL A 174 -15.32 -9.47 9.95
C VAL A 174 -14.58 -10.12 8.79
N LEU A 175 -13.25 -10.13 8.84
CA LEU A 175 -12.40 -10.79 7.84
C LEU A 175 -12.45 -12.32 8.01
N PHE A 176 -12.27 -12.80 9.24
CA PHE A 176 -12.48 -14.19 9.61
C PHE A 176 -12.72 -14.31 11.12
N ARG A 177 -13.30 -15.43 11.55
CA ARG A 177 -13.62 -15.70 12.95
C ARG A 177 -12.67 -16.71 13.55
N GLN A 178 -12.41 -16.58 14.85
CA GLN A 178 -11.81 -17.63 15.66
C GLN A 178 -12.54 -18.97 15.44
N GLY A 179 -11.77 -20.06 15.42
CA GLY A 179 -12.28 -21.41 15.18
C GLY A 179 -12.53 -21.75 13.71
N SER A 180 -12.60 -20.76 12.81
CA SER A 180 -12.74 -21.04 11.38
C SER A 180 -11.50 -21.71 10.81
N ARG A 181 -11.66 -22.45 9.72
CA ARG A 181 -10.52 -22.94 8.94
C ARG A 181 -9.75 -21.75 8.35
N GLY A 182 -8.42 -21.80 8.38
CA GLY A 182 -7.57 -20.74 7.81
C GLY A 182 -6.94 -21.19 6.51
N GLU A 183 -7.38 -20.62 5.39
CA GLU A 183 -6.91 -20.98 4.04
C GLU A 183 -6.31 -19.79 3.28
N THR A 184 -6.17 -18.65 3.94
CA THR A 184 -5.73 -17.41 3.31
C THR A 184 -4.89 -16.60 4.28
N PHE A 185 -3.79 -16.06 3.78
CA PHE A 185 -2.95 -15.09 4.45
C PHE A 185 -3.32 -13.69 3.96
N PHE A 186 -3.30 -12.69 4.83
CA PHE A 186 -3.64 -11.32 4.45
C PHE A 186 -2.57 -10.34 4.92
N ILE A 187 -2.28 -9.35 4.09
CA ILE A 187 -1.45 -8.19 4.43
C ILE A 187 -2.32 -6.95 4.36
N VAL A 188 -2.28 -6.11 5.39
CA VAL A 188 -2.99 -4.84 5.43
C VAL A 188 -2.25 -3.83 4.55
N VAL A 189 -2.94 -3.30 3.55
CA VAL A 189 -2.43 -2.28 2.63
C VAL A 189 -2.78 -0.88 3.15
N SER A 190 -4.01 -0.69 3.60
CA SER A 190 -4.51 0.58 4.15
C SER A 190 -5.65 0.31 5.14
N GLY A 191 -5.84 1.24 6.07
CA GLY A 191 -6.80 1.10 7.18
C GLY A 191 -6.23 0.31 8.36
N GLU A 192 -7.10 0.00 9.31
CA GLU A 192 -6.76 -0.73 10.54
C GLU A 192 -7.68 -1.94 10.72
N VAL A 193 -7.10 -3.08 11.10
CA VAL A 193 -7.85 -4.26 11.53
C VAL A 193 -7.64 -4.51 13.01
N GLU A 194 -8.69 -4.95 13.69
CA GLU A 194 -8.69 -5.34 15.09
C GLU A 194 -8.62 -6.87 15.18
N VAL A 195 -7.69 -7.38 15.98
CA VAL A 195 -7.57 -8.79 16.36
C VAL A 195 -8.18 -8.97 17.74
N TYR A 196 -9.10 -9.91 17.88
CA TYR A 196 -9.81 -10.16 19.13
C TYR A 196 -10.16 -11.64 19.30
N GLN A 197 -10.30 -12.08 20.55
CA GLN A 197 -10.84 -13.40 20.89
C GLN A 197 -12.21 -13.27 21.53
N GLU A 198 -13.02 -14.31 21.37
CA GLU A 198 -14.30 -14.41 22.06
C GLU A 198 -14.22 -15.53 23.10
N GLU A 199 -14.32 -15.16 24.37
CA GLU A 199 -14.26 -16.08 25.51
C GLU A 199 -15.52 -15.84 26.37
N GLU A 200 -16.32 -16.88 26.60
CA GLU A 200 -17.57 -16.81 27.39
C GLU A 200 -18.56 -15.71 26.94
N GLY A 201 -18.62 -15.43 25.64
CA GLY A 201 -19.49 -14.39 25.07
C GLY A 201 -18.98 -12.96 25.28
N ARG A 202 -17.72 -12.78 25.68
CA ARG A 202 -17.05 -11.48 25.78
C ARG A 202 -15.93 -11.38 24.76
N GLU A 203 -15.87 -10.24 24.08
CA GLU A 203 -14.75 -9.93 23.19
C GLU A 203 -13.57 -9.41 24.02
N ARG A 204 -12.43 -10.09 23.90
CA ARG A 204 -11.13 -9.66 24.42
C ARG A 204 -10.28 -9.12 23.28
N HIS A 205 -9.99 -7.83 23.32
CA HIS A 205 -9.09 -7.18 22.38
C HIS A 205 -7.66 -7.70 22.55
N ILE A 206 -6.99 -8.03 21.44
CA ILE A 206 -5.60 -8.49 21.43
C ILE A 206 -4.69 -7.41 20.84
N ALA A 207 -4.98 -6.94 19.62
CA ALA A 207 -4.13 -5.99 18.91
C ALA A 207 -4.88 -5.19 17.83
N ILE A 208 -4.37 -4.00 17.51
CA ILE A 208 -4.75 -3.24 16.31
C ILE A 208 -3.57 -3.29 15.34
N LEU A 209 -3.86 -3.67 14.10
CA LEU A 209 -2.86 -3.86 13.06
C LEU A 209 -3.14 -2.90 11.89
N GLY A 210 -2.14 -2.12 11.52
CA GLY A 210 -2.20 -1.15 10.43
C GLY A 210 -1.43 -1.60 9.17
N PRO A 211 -1.19 -0.68 8.22
CA PRO A 211 -0.50 -0.97 6.96
C PRO A 211 0.86 -1.65 7.16
N GLY A 212 1.14 -2.67 6.33
CA GLY A 212 2.35 -3.49 6.39
C GLY A 212 2.29 -4.63 7.41
N ALA A 213 1.32 -4.64 8.32
CA ALA A 213 1.05 -5.78 9.18
C ALA A 213 0.31 -6.89 8.42
N PHE A 214 0.41 -8.12 8.91
CA PHE A 214 -0.24 -9.29 8.32
C PHE A 214 -0.98 -10.13 9.35
N VAL A 215 -1.94 -10.93 8.87
CA VAL A 215 -2.73 -11.86 9.67
C VAL A 215 -3.01 -13.17 8.93
N GLY A 216 -3.31 -14.21 9.70
CA GLY A 216 -3.76 -15.48 9.17
C GLY A 216 -2.63 -16.48 8.90
N GLU A 217 -1.39 -16.11 9.16
CA GLU A 217 -0.21 -16.96 9.08
C GLU A 217 -0.29 -18.17 10.02
N MET A 218 -0.88 -17.99 11.21
CA MET A 218 -0.86 -19.03 12.25
C MET A 218 -1.59 -20.30 11.83
N ALA A 219 -2.80 -20.16 11.28
CA ALA A 219 -3.57 -21.30 10.81
C ALA A 219 -2.87 -22.02 9.63
N LEU A 220 -2.18 -21.27 8.77
CA LEU A 220 -1.49 -21.83 7.61
C LEU A 220 -0.22 -22.59 7.99
N LEU A 221 0.55 -22.07 8.95
CA LEU A 221 1.81 -22.67 9.40
C LEU A 221 1.60 -23.84 10.37
N THR A 222 0.58 -23.77 11.23
CA THR A 222 0.29 -24.82 12.22
C THR A 222 -0.66 -25.90 11.70
N GLY A 223 -1.42 -25.60 10.64
CA GLY A 223 -2.53 -26.44 10.18
C GLY A 223 -3.76 -26.43 11.10
N GLN A 224 -3.77 -25.61 12.15
CA GLN A 224 -4.87 -25.49 13.09
C GLN A 224 -5.91 -24.45 12.63
N SER A 225 -7.09 -24.45 13.26
CA SER A 225 -8.07 -23.37 13.07
C SER A 225 -7.53 -22.00 13.49
N ARG A 226 -8.17 -20.93 13.01
CA ARG A 226 -7.87 -19.55 13.43
C ARG A 226 -7.96 -19.43 14.96
N ILE A 227 -6.90 -18.96 15.60
CA ILE A 227 -6.87 -18.81 17.06
C ILE A 227 -7.54 -17.52 17.55
N ALA A 228 -7.76 -16.55 16.68
CA ALA A 228 -8.43 -15.28 16.97
C ALA A 228 -9.28 -14.83 15.78
N SER A 229 -10.26 -13.97 16.04
CA SER A 229 -11.06 -13.25 15.05
C SER A 229 -10.35 -11.98 14.60
N VAL A 230 -10.64 -11.55 13.37
CA VAL A 230 -10.16 -10.28 12.83
C VAL A 230 -11.31 -9.54 12.17
N ARG A 231 -11.47 -8.25 12.50
CA ARG A 231 -12.44 -7.37 11.85
C ARG A 231 -11.81 -6.04 11.45
N ALA A 232 -12.41 -5.38 10.48
CA ALA A 232 -11.99 -4.06 10.05
C ALA A 232 -12.43 -3.00 11.07
N ARG A 233 -11.49 -2.20 11.58
CA ARG A 233 -11.74 -1.07 12.49
C ARG A 233 -12.00 0.23 11.72
N THR A 234 -11.45 0.34 10.52
CA THR A 234 -11.78 1.36 9.52
C THR A 234 -12.15 0.67 8.21
N ASN A 235 -12.48 1.41 7.16
CA ASN A 235 -12.42 0.83 5.82
C ASN A 235 -10.98 0.37 5.54
N CYS A 236 -10.81 -0.88 5.10
CA CYS A 236 -9.50 -1.48 4.88
C CYS A 236 -9.35 -1.96 3.46
N ARG A 237 -8.11 -1.91 2.98
CA ARG A 237 -7.67 -2.70 1.84
C ARG A 237 -6.59 -3.64 2.28
N LEU A 238 -6.67 -4.86 1.77
CA LEU A 238 -5.75 -5.94 2.04
C LEU A 238 -5.35 -6.57 0.70
N VAL A 239 -4.22 -7.25 0.72
CA VAL A 239 -3.91 -8.27 -0.27
C VAL A 239 -3.95 -9.63 0.41
N ALA A 240 -4.43 -10.61 -0.33
CA ALA A 240 -4.61 -11.98 0.10
C ALA A 240 -3.66 -12.90 -0.67
N LEU A 241 -3.14 -13.91 0.01
CA LEU A 241 -2.37 -15.00 -0.58
C LEU A 241 -3.03 -16.30 -0.15
N ASP A 242 -3.38 -17.18 -1.08
CA ASP A 242 -4.02 -18.44 -0.72
C ASP A 242 -3.04 -19.41 -0.06
N SER A 243 -3.60 -20.47 0.53
CA SER A 243 -2.80 -21.43 1.30
C SER A 243 -1.81 -22.25 0.46
N GLU A 244 -2.06 -22.44 -0.83
CA GLU A 244 -1.17 -23.23 -1.70
C GLU A 244 0.05 -22.40 -2.09
N ASP A 245 -0.20 -21.16 -2.52
CA ASP A 245 0.85 -20.18 -2.82
C ASP A 245 1.69 -19.86 -1.58
N PHE A 246 1.04 -19.64 -0.43
CA PHE A 246 1.72 -19.39 0.83
C PHE A 246 2.64 -20.56 1.22
N ARG A 247 2.17 -21.81 1.15
CA ARG A 247 2.99 -22.99 1.46
C ARG A 247 4.16 -23.12 0.48
N THR A 248 3.91 -22.92 -0.81
CA THR A 248 4.94 -22.95 -1.85
C THR A 248 6.06 -21.95 -1.55
N ILE A 249 5.72 -20.72 -1.13
CA ILE A 249 6.70 -19.71 -0.73
C ILE A 249 7.47 -20.15 0.52
N MET A 250 6.79 -20.68 1.55
CA MET A 250 7.44 -21.12 2.80
C MET A 250 8.36 -22.34 2.60
N ASP A 251 8.06 -23.20 1.64
CA ASP A 251 8.90 -24.36 1.30
C ASP A 251 10.10 -23.96 0.45
N ARG A 252 9.91 -23.02 -0.48
CA ARG A 252 10.97 -22.52 -1.35
C ARG A 252 11.99 -21.64 -0.62
N TYR A 253 11.55 -20.91 0.41
CA TYR A 253 12.39 -19.94 1.12
C TYR A 253 12.41 -20.19 2.64
N PRO A 254 13.26 -21.13 3.13
CA PRO A 254 13.32 -21.50 4.54
C PRO A 254 13.63 -20.33 5.50
N MET A 255 14.37 -19.32 5.03
CA MET A 255 14.66 -18.10 5.80
C MET A 255 13.40 -17.29 6.10
N ILE A 256 12.47 -17.20 5.14
CA ILE A 256 11.18 -16.52 5.31
C ILE A 256 10.33 -17.30 6.33
N ARG A 257 10.29 -18.63 6.21
CA ARG A 257 9.58 -19.50 7.15
C ARG A 257 10.06 -19.27 8.58
N ALA A 258 11.37 -19.25 8.80
CA ALA A 258 11.94 -18.98 10.12
C ALA A 258 11.56 -17.60 10.68
N ASP A 259 11.46 -16.59 9.81
CA ASP A 259 10.99 -15.25 10.19
C ASP A 259 9.54 -15.26 10.66
N PHE A 260 8.67 -15.94 9.93
CA PHE A 260 7.27 -16.09 10.27
C PHE A 260 7.07 -16.88 11.57
N GLU A 261 7.80 -17.98 11.75
CA GLU A 261 7.77 -18.79 12.98
C GLU A 261 8.16 -17.98 14.22
N ARG A 262 9.11 -17.04 14.09
CA ARG A 262 9.46 -16.13 15.18
C ARG A 262 8.33 -15.18 15.53
N VAL A 263 7.68 -14.59 14.53
CA VAL A 263 6.52 -13.71 14.73
C VAL A 263 5.36 -14.48 15.37
N MET A 264 5.12 -15.72 14.92
CA MET A 264 4.09 -16.59 15.50
C MET A 264 4.31 -16.85 16.99
N LYS A 265 5.55 -17.12 17.43
CA LYS A 265 5.84 -17.34 18.85
C LYS A 265 5.43 -16.15 19.72
N VAL A 266 5.77 -14.93 19.29
CA VAL A 266 5.39 -13.70 20.00
C VAL A 266 3.87 -13.55 20.05
N ARG A 267 3.18 -13.74 18.92
CA ARG A 267 1.71 -13.63 18.84
C ARG A 267 1.00 -14.70 19.66
N MET A 268 1.51 -15.92 19.71
CA MET A 268 0.97 -16.97 20.57
C MET A 268 1.04 -16.59 22.04
N GLU A 269 2.15 -15.99 22.49
CA GLU A 269 2.25 -15.49 23.86
C GLU A 269 1.26 -14.35 24.14
N GLU A 270 1.08 -13.41 23.21
CA GLU A 270 0.10 -12.32 23.34
C GLU A 270 -1.33 -12.85 23.44
N VAL A 271 -1.64 -13.89 22.69
CA VAL A 271 -2.93 -14.58 22.74
C VAL A 271 -3.12 -15.29 24.08
N SER A 272 -2.11 -16.03 24.55
CA SER A 272 -2.18 -16.83 25.78
C SER A 272 -2.08 -16.03 27.07
N ARG A 273 -1.47 -14.83 27.07
CA ARG A 273 -1.34 -13.99 28.29
C ARG A 273 -2.66 -13.43 28.81
N GLY A 274 -3.75 -13.58 28.07
CA GLY A 274 -5.09 -13.16 28.47
C GLY A 274 -6.08 -14.29 28.73
N SER A 275 -5.62 -15.54 28.74
CA SER A 275 -6.41 -16.76 29.00
C SER A 275 -6.29 -17.23 30.45
#